data_AF-A0A2E2JIF7-F1
#
_entry.id   AF-A0A2E2JIF7-F1
#
_cell.length_a   1.000
_cell.length_b   1.000
_cell.length_c   1.000
_cell.angle_alpha   90.00
_cell.angle_beta   90.00
_cell.angle_gamma   90.00
#
_symmetry.space_group_name_H-M   'P 1'
#
loop_
_entity.id
_entity.type
_entity.pdbx_description
1 polymer ?
#
loop_
_entity_poly.entity_id
_entity_poly.type
_entity_poly.pdbx_seq_one_letter_code
_entity_poly.pdbx_strand_id
1 'polypeptide(L)' 'MEIISIQPIVALIAGVLILVIPRLLNIIVALYLIFIGLTGLFPDALARLAG' A
#
# COMPACT_ATOMS: atom_id res chain seq x y z
N MET A 1 -23.54 8.33 27.29
CA MET A 1 -24.08 7.67 26.08
C MET A 1 -22.89 7.25 25.25
N GLU A 2 -22.64 5.95 25.22
CA GLU A 2 -21.38 5.35 24.82
C GLU A 2 -21.13 5.48 23.32
N ILE A 3 -19.92 5.92 22.95
CA ILE A 3 -19.38 5.95 21.59
C ILE A 3 -19.28 4.51 20.99
N ILE A 4 -19.64 3.48 21.78
CA ILE A 4 -19.48 2.05 21.50
C ILE A 4 -20.35 1.55 20.34
N SER A 5 -21.45 2.23 19.96
CA SER A 5 -22.31 1.78 18.84
C SER A 5 -21.92 2.31 17.44
N ILE A 6 -21.14 3.38 17.33
CA ILE A 6 -20.79 3.99 16.03
C ILE A 6 -19.54 3.35 15.40
N GLN A 7 -18.62 2.86 16.23
CA GLN A 7 -17.34 2.33 15.79
C GLN A 7 -17.46 1.15 14.78
N PRO A 8 -18.37 0.18 14.97
CA PRO A 8 -18.51 -0.93 14.01
C PRO A 8 -19.02 -0.48 12.64
N ILE A 9 -19.94 0.49 12.61
CA ILE A 9 -20.54 1.02 11.38
C ILE A 9 -19.50 1.80 10.57
N VAL A 10 -18.69 2.61 11.24
CA VAL A 10 -17.59 3.37 10.61
C VAL A 10 -16.54 2.42 10.04
N ALA A 11 -16.15 1.37 10.78
CA ALA A 11 -15.21 0.36 10.31
C ALA A 11 -15.72 -0.40 9.07
N LEU A 12 -17.03 -0.72 9.03
CA LEU A 12 -17.65 -1.39 7.89
C LEU A 12 -17.65 -0.50 6.64
N ILE A 13 -18.02 0.78 6.78
CA ILE A 13 -18.02 1.75 5.68
C ILE A 13 -16.60 1.96 5.13
N ALA A 14 -15.61 2.10 6.01
CA ALA A 14 -14.21 2.20 5.62
C ALA A 14 -13.72 0.94 4.88
N GLY A 15 -14.10 -0.26 5.36
CA GLY A 15 -13.78 -1.52 4.70
C GLY A 15 -14.39 -1.63 3.29
N VAL A 16 -15.66 -1.26 3.13
CA VAL A 16 -16.33 -1.26 1.81
C VAL A 16 -15.70 -0.23 0.87
N LEU A 17 -15.35 0.96 1.36
CA LEU A 17 -14.63 1.98 0.57
C LEU A 17 -13.28 1.46 0.04
N ILE A 18 -12.54 0.70 0.86
CA ILE A 18 -11.28 0.06 0.44
C ILE A 18 -11.53 -1.00 -0.64
N LEU A 19 -12.59 -1.80 -0.53
CA LEU A 19 -12.97 -2.77 -1.58
C LEU A 19 -13.37 -2.09 -2.91
N VAL A 20 -14.04 -0.92 -2.86
CA VAL A 20 -14.50 -0.20 -4.06
C VAL A 20 -13.35 0.53 -4.76
N ILE A 21 -12.35 1.00 -4.01
CA ILE A 21 -11.17 1.70 -4.56
C ILE A 21 -9.90 0.89 -4.29
N PRO A 22 -9.74 -0.33 -4.86
CA PRO A 22 -8.51 -1.10 -4.71
C PRO A 22 -7.35 -0.50 -5.51
N ARG A 23 -7.65 0.42 -6.43
CA ARG A 23 -6.73 0.97 -7.43
C ARG A 23 -5.59 1.77 -6.81
N LEU A 24 -5.86 2.53 -5.75
CA LEU A 24 -4.85 3.33 -5.05
C LEU A 24 -3.80 2.44 -4.37
N LEU A 25 -4.26 1.37 -3.71
CA LEU A 25 -3.38 0.42 -3.05
C LEU A 25 -2.53 -0.36 -4.08
N ASN A 26 -3.14 -0.77 -5.19
CA ASN A 26 -2.45 -1.48 -6.26
C ASN A 26 -1.29 -0.66 -6.86
N ILE A 27 -1.45 0.65 -7.06
CA ILE A 27 -0.39 1.52 -7.59
C ILE A 27 0.79 1.59 -6.61
N ILE A 28 0.52 1.81 -5.32
CA ILE A 28 1.56 1.92 -4.28
C ILE A 28 2.31 0.58 -4.16
N VAL A 29 1.58 -0.54 -4.11
CA VAL A 29 2.16 -1.88 -4.02
C VAL A 29 3.00 -2.22 -5.25
N ALA A 30 2.50 -1.92 -6.46
CA ALA A 30 3.25 -2.17 -7.69
C ALA A 30 4.56 -1.37 -7.72
N LEU A 31 4.52 -0.08 -7.34
CA LEU A 31 5.71 0.76 -7.28
C LEU A 31 6.74 0.20 -6.29
N TYR A 32 6.28 -0.19 -5.10
CA TYR A 32 7.12 -0.77 -4.05
C TYR A 32 7.78 -2.08 -4.50
N LEU A 33 7.01 -3.00 -5.09
CA LEU A 33 7.51 -4.28 -5.58
C LEU A 33 8.50 -4.12 -6.73
N ILE A 34 8.25 -3.17 -7.65
CA ILE A 34 9.20 -2.85 -8.73
C ILE A 34 10.50 -2.32 -8.14
N PHE A 35 10.43 -1.37 -7.21
CA PHE A 35 11.61 -0.77 -6.61
C PHE A 35 12.46 -1.81 -5.87
N ILE A 36 11.82 -2.62 -5.02
CA ILE A 36 12.51 -3.68 -4.28
C ILE A 36 13.03 -4.76 -5.22
N GLY A 37 12.25 -5.17 -6.22
CA GLY A 37 12.67 -6.13 -7.23
C GLY A 37 13.92 -5.65 -7.97
N LEU A 38 13.97 -4.37 -8.37
CA LEU A 38 15.15 -3.79 -9.01
C LEU A 38 16.35 -3.74 -8.06
N THR A 39 16.14 -3.37 -6.79
CA THR A 39 17.23 -3.36 -5.79
C THR A 39 17.79 -4.73 -5.48
N GLY A 40 16.94 -5.77 -5.48
CA GLY A 40 17.34 -7.15 -5.20
C GLY A 40 17.95 -7.86 -6.41
N LEU A 41 17.48 -7.57 -7.62
CA LEU A 41 17.98 -8.21 -8.84
C LEU A 41 19.26 -7.55 -9.37
N PHE A 42 19.45 -6.25 -9.12
CA PHE A 42 20.60 -5.48 -9.61
C PHE A 42 21.28 -4.64 -8.52
N PRO A 43 21.77 -5.27 -7.42
CA PRO A 43 22.42 -4.55 -6.33
C PRO A 43 23.64 -3.75 -6.80
N ASP A 44 24.47 -4.34 -7.67
CA ASP A 44 25.66 -3.69 -8.20
C ASP A 44 25.36 -2.61 -9.24
N ALA A 45 24.29 -2.75 -10.03
CA ALA A 45 23.96 -1.77 -11.05
C ALA A 45 23.50 -0.45 -10.43
N LEU A 46 22.71 -0.51 -9.35
CA LEU A 46 22.31 0.68 -8.61
C LEU A 46 23.48 1.29 -7.84
N ALA A 47 24.33 0.47 -7.22
CA ALA A 47 25.52 0.94 -6.51
C ALA A 47 26.48 1.70 -7.45
N ARG A 48 26.58 1.28 -8.72
CA ARG A 48 27.41 1.93 -9.76
C ARG A 48 26.79 3.20 -10.35
N LEU A 49 25.49 3.40 -10.20
CA LEU A 49 24.80 4.65 -10.60
C LEU A 49 24.79 5.70 -9.49
N ALA A 50 24.96 5.27 -8.24
CA ALA A 50 24.97 6.12 -7.06
C ALA A 50 26.38 6.57 -6.61
N GLY A 51 27.43 5.94 -7.16
CA GLY A 51 28.82 6.39 -7.03
C GLY A 51 29.26 7.23 -8.21
#